data_AF-A0A494T7T2-F1
#
_entry.id   AF-A0A494T7T2-F1
#
_cell.length_a   1.000
_cell.length_b   1.000
_cell.length_c   1.000
_cell.angle_alpha   90.00
_cell.angle_beta   90.00
_cell.angle_gamma   90.00
#
_symmetry.space_group_name_H-M   'P 1'
#
loop_
_entity.id
_entity.type
_entity.pdbx_description
1 polymer ?
#
loop_
_entity_poly.entity_id
_entity_poly.type
_entity_poly.pdbx_seq_one_letter_code
_entity_poly.pdbx_strand_id
1 'polypeptide(L)'
;MLISANPEIQNANQGHKLLEACALSFAGYADVCADRAVPLETPVSLEFDGIGYAVMMATPTDLEDFAIGFFMTEGLIDGPASIRAVNIHPIEGGWIVRLFSTGCAMERVLARARTRIAESSCGLCGIENIEQALRPLPPATSGPTVARSAIAKALEKLSDFQPLSRMTGAAHAAAFATPDGDIRLVREDVGRHNALDKLIGAMRQADIDAGQGFILLSARCSYELVEKAVRAGCSMLVTISAPTSLAVERAASCGLTLGVLARRDSMLVVNDPKGRFL
;
A
#
# COMPACT_ATOMS: atom_id res chain seq x y z
N MET A 1 -23.87 19.94 -23.33
CA MET A 1 -24.07 20.50 -21.97
C MET A 1 -22.77 20.27 -21.22
N LEU A 2 -21.96 21.31 -21.09
CA LEU A 2 -20.66 21.23 -20.40
C LEU A 2 -20.94 20.97 -18.92
N ILE A 3 -20.64 19.75 -18.45
CA ILE A 3 -20.68 19.42 -17.03
C ILE A 3 -19.58 20.26 -16.38
N SER A 4 -19.97 21.30 -15.64
CA SER A 4 -19.01 22.05 -14.83
C SER A 4 -18.39 21.09 -13.83
N ALA A 5 -17.07 20.90 -13.90
CA ALA A 5 -16.34 20.11 -12.92
C ALA A 5 -16.65 20.65 -11.51
N ASN A 6 -17.18 19.78 -10.64
CA ASN A 6 -17.46 20.08 -9.24
C ASN A 6 -16.15 20.60 -8.58
N PRO A 7 -16.14 21.74 -7.88
CA PRO A 7 -14.94 22.28 -7.21
C PRO A 7 -14.25 21.28 -6.26
N GLU A 8 -14.95 20.27 -5.75
CA GLU A 8 -14.33 19.17 -4.99
C GLU A 8 -13.33 18.33 -5.82
N ILE A 9 -13.54 18.21 -7.13
CA ILE A 9 -12.67 17.46 -8.05
C ILE A 9 -11.34 18.21 -8.25
N GLN A 10 -11.31 19.55 -8.13
CA GLN A 10 -10.08 20.33 -8.23
C GLN A 10 -9.18 20.19 -6.99
N ASN A 11 -9.75 19.92 -5.80
CA ASN A 11 -9.00 19.65 -4.57
C ASN A 11 -8.51 18.20 -4.45
N ALA A 12 -9.03 17.26 -5.27
CA ALA A 12 -8.66 15.85 -5.22
C ALA A 12 -7.15 15.60 -5.45
N ASN A 13 -6.49 16.47 -6.24
CA ASN A 13 -5.05 16.37 -6.51
C ASN A 13 -4.17 16.59 -5.25
N GLN A 14 -4.72 17.08 -4.14
CA GLN A 14 -3.96 17.30 -2.90
C GLN A 14 -4.24 16.24 -1.81
N GLY A 15 -5.16 15.31 -2.04
CA GLY A 15 -5.44 14.18 -1.13
C GLY A 15 -5.99 14.56 0.26
N HIS A 16 -6.34 15.82 0.50
CA HIS A 16 -6.87 16.31 1.78
C HIS A 16 -7.93 17.40 1.59
N LYS A 17 -8.64 17.72 2.66
CA LYS A 17 -9.51 18.91 2.75
C LYS A 17 -9.30 19.61 4.09
N LEU A 18 -9.68 20.88 4.17
CA LEU A 18 -9.71 21.62 5.43
C LEU A 18 -11.04 21.40 6.13
N LEU A 19 -10.97 21.16 7.45
CA LEU A 19 -12.09 21.08 8.36
C LEU A 19 -11.89 22.15 9.43
N GLU A 20 -12.89 22.99 9.62
CA GLU A 20 -12.94 23.86 10.80
C GLU A 20 -13.21 22.99 12.04
N ALA A 21 -12.30 23.03 13.02
CA ALA A 21 -12.39 22.23 14.22
C ALA A 21 -11.94 23.01 15.45
N CYS A 22 -12.54 22.71 16.61
CA CYS A 22 -12.18 23.30 17.88
C CYS A 22 -11.46 22.29 18.77
N ALA A 23 -10.24 22.62 19.17
CA ALA A 23 -9.48 21.88 20.17
C ALA A 23 -10.02 22.23 21.56
N LEU A 24 -10.63 21.23 22.21
CA LEU A 24 -11.13 21.36 23.57
C LEU A 24 -10.00 21.22 24.59
N SER A 25 -9.95 22.11 25.55
CA SER A 25 -8.95 22.10 26.62
C SER A 25 -9.44 21.31 27.83
N PHE A 26 -8.72 20.25 28.20
CA PHE A 26 -8.96 19.52 29.46
C PHE A 26 -8.26 20.12 30.68
N ALA A 27 -7.39 21.11 30.47
CA ALA A 27 -6.58 21.75 31.52
C ALA A 27 -7.13 23.13 31.95
N GLY A 28 -8.32 23.51 31.47
CA GLY A 28 -8.99 24.77 31.84
C GLY A 28 -8.56 26.01 31.04
N TYR A 29 -7.68 25.87 30.05
CA TYR A 29 -7.45 26.90 29.03
C TYR A 29 -8.69 27.09 28.14
N ALA A 30 -8.77 28.21 27.42
CA ALA A 30 -9.80 28.42 26.42
C ALA A 30 -9.66 27.44 25.25
N ASP A 31 -10.80 26.99 24.73
CA ASP A 31 -10.86 26.20 23.51
C ASP A 31 -10.37 27.04 22.32
N VAL A 32 -9.69 26.41 21.37
CA VAL A 32 -9.12 27.09 20.20
C VAL A 32 -9.67 26.45 18.93
N CYS A 33 -10.35 27.25 18.11
CA CYS A 33 -10.84 26.82 16.80
C CYS A 33 -9.86 27.23 15.69
N ALA A 34 -9.58 26.31 14.78
CA ALA A 34 -8.69 26.51 13.64
C ALA A 34 -9.02 25.56 12.50
N ASP A 35 -8.58 25.91 11.29
CA ASP A 35 -8.61 24.99 10.16
C ASP A 35 -7.59 23.86 10.36
N ARG A 36 -8.07 22.63 10.17
CA ARG A 36 -7.25 21.43 10.24
C ARG A 36 -7.35 20.64 8.93
N ALA A 37 -6.21 20.29 8.36
CA ALA A 37 -6.16 19.38 7.22
C ALA A 37 -6.51 17.96 7.67
N VAL A 38 -7.46 17.34 6.96
CA VAL A 38 -7.85 15.92 7.11
C VAL A 38 -7.69 15.22 5.77
N PRO A 39 -7.20 13.96 5.73
CA PRO A 39 -7.01 13.28 4.46
C PRO A 39 -8.38 12.95 3.85
N LEU A 40 -8.43 12.92 2.53
CA LEU A 40 -9.58 12.39 1.83
C LEU A 40 -9.55 10.86 1.91
N GLU A 41 -10.69 10.28 2.27
CA GLU A 41 -10.98 8.86 2.19
C GLU A 41 -12.23 8.69 1.33
N THR A 42 -12.06 8.09 0.16
CA THR A 42 -13.12 7.95 -0.84
C THR A 42 -13.21 6.51 -1.32
N PRO A 43 -14.40 6.01 -1.66
CA PRO A 43 -14.54 4.72 -2.30
C PRO A 43 -13.94 4.76 -3.72
N VAL A 44 -13.06 3.80 -4.00
CA VAL A 44 -12.42 3.58 -5.29
C VAL A 44 -12.81 2.20 -5.80
N SER A 45 -13.62 2.15 -6.85
CA SER A 45 -13.97 0.93 -7.57
C SER A 45 -12.82 0.55 -8.50
N LEU A 46 -12.23 -0.63 -8.27
CA LEU A 46 -11.20 -1.22 -9.10
C LEU A 46 -11.86 -2.20 -10.09
N GLU A 47 -11.68 -1.93 -11.37
CA GLU A 47 -12.22 -2.75 -12.46
C GLU A 47 -11.10 -3.32 -13.33
N PHE A 48 -11.26 -4.56 -13.75
CA PHE A 48 -10.32 -5.25 -14.63
C PHE A 48 -11.04 -5.67 -15.91
N ASP A 49 -10.63 -5.11 -17.06
CA ASP A 49 -11.25 -5.32 -18.37
C ASP A 49 -12.79 -5.18 -18.37
N GLY A 50 -13.30 -4.22 -17.59
CA GLY A 50 -14.73 -3.91 -17.47
C GLY A 50 -15.49 -4.73 -16.42
N ILE A 51 -14.81 -5.62 -15.68
CA ILE A 51 -15.40 -6.35 -14.56
C ILE A 51 -15.05 -5.64 -13.25
N GLY A 52 -16.06 -5.27 -12.48
CA GLY A 52 -15.89 -4.79 -11.10
C GLY A 52 -15.27 -5.87 -10.21
N TYR A 53 -14.12 -5.58 -9.61
CA TYR A 53 -13.35 -6.55 -8.83
C TYR A 53 -13.40 -6.26 -7.33
N ALA A 54 -13.20 -5.00 -6.93
CA ALA A 54 -13.21 -4.59 -5.53
C ALA A 54 -13.56 -3.10 -5.40
N VAL A 55 -14.06 -2.71 -4.22
CA VAL A 55 -14.16 -1.30 -3.81
C VAL A 55 -13.31 -1.11 -2.57
N MET A 56 -12.38 -0.16 -2.63
CA MET A 56 -11.43 0.13 -1.55
C MET A 56 -11.64 1.56 -1.05
N MET A 57 -11.63 1.77 0.26
CA MET A 57 -11.54 3.11 0.81
C MET A 57 -10.08 3.56 0.71
N ALA A 58 -9.83 4.61 -0.08
CA ALA A 58 -8.49 5.08 -0.39
C ALA A 58 -8.44 6.61 -0.52
N THR A 59 -7.23 7.16 -0.40
CA THR A 59 -6.96 8.55 -0.76
C THR A 59 -6.92 8.67 -2.28
N PRO A 60 -7.68 9.61 -2.90
CA PRO A 60 -7.84 9.71 -4.36
C PRO A 60 -6.65 10.35 -5.08
N THR A 61 -5.45 9.93 -4.71
CA THR A 61 -4.17 10.31 -5.31
C THR A 61 -3.45 9.06 -5.79
N ASP A 62 -2.60 9.20 -6.81
CA ASP A 62 -1.81 8.09 -7.37
C ASP A 62 -2.67 6.85 -7.70
N LEU A 63 -3.89 7.07 -8.21
CA LEU A 63 -4.87 6.00 -8.44
C LEU A 63 -4.45 5.01 -9.52
N GLU A 64 -3.65 5.45 -10.50
CA GLU A 64 -3.05 4.56 -11.49
C GLU A 64 -2.06 3.59 -10.85
N ASP A 65 -1.15 4.11 -10.02
CA ASP A 65 -0.23 3.32 -9.22
C ASP A 65 -1.00 2.34 -8.32
N PHE A 66 -2.08 2.81 -7.70
CA PHE A 66 -2.91 1.97 -6.84
C PHE A 66 -3.47 0.77 -7.61
N ALA A 67 -4.10 0.98 -8.76
CA ALA A 67 -4.69 -0.11 -9.54
C ALA A 67 -3.63 -1.10 -10.04
N ILE A 68 -2.50 -0.61 -10.55
CA ILE A 68 -1.40 -1.47 -11.03
C ILE A 68 -0.88 -2.35 -9.90
N GLY A 69 -0.53 -1.74 -8.77
CA GLY A 69 0.02 -2.48 -7.64
C GLY A 69 -0.98 -3.44 -7.01
N PHE A 70 -2.24 -3.03 -6.87
CA PHE A 70 -3.31 -3.89 -6.37
C PHE A 70 -3.48 -5.13 -7.24
N PHE A 71 -3.65 -4.97 -8.55
CA PHE A 71 -3.85 -6.12 -9.44
C PHE A 71 -2.60 -6.99 -9.63
N MET A 72 -1.40 -6.40 -9.46
CA MET A 72 -0.16 -7.17 -9.38
C MET A 72 -0.09 -8.02 -8.11
N THR A 73 -0.37 -7.45 -6.94
CA THR A 73 -0.29 -8.18 -5.68
C THR A 73 -1.42 -9.20 -5.50
N GLU A 74 -2.54 -9.03 -6.21
CA GLU A 74 -3.59 -10.04 -6.36
C GLU A 74 -3.19 -11.20 -7.31
N GLY A 75 -2.08 -11.06 -8.04
CA GLY A 75 -1.64 -12.03 -9.05
C GLY A 75 -2.61 -12.11 -10.24
N LEU A 76 -3.19 -10.98 -10.63
CA LEU A 76 -3.95 -10.84 -11.87
C LEU A 76 -3.05 -10.40 -13.03
N ILE A 77 -2.01 -9.62 -12.73
CA ILE A 77 -1.06 -9.07 -13.69
C ILE A 77 0.33 -9.67 -13.45
N ASP A 78 0.90 -10.24 -14.51
CA ASP A 78 2.23 -10.86 -14.47
C ASP A 78 3.36 -9.81 -14.73
N GLY A 79 3.06 -8.73 -15.47
CA GLY A 79 3.99 -7.63 -15.71
C GLY A 79 3.39 -6.41 -16.44
N PRO A 80 4.19 -5.35 -16.68
CA PRO A 80 3.73 -4.11 -17.32
C PRO A 80 3.35 -4.34 -18.79
N ALA A 81 4.00 -5.30 -19.45
CA ALA A 81 3.64 -5.74 -20.79
C ALA A 81 2.21 -6.33 -20.86
N SER A 82 1.65 -6.74 -19.71
CA SER A 82 0.28 -7.25 -19.57
C SER A 82 -0.77 -6.12 -19.44
N ILE A 83 -0.36 -4.85 -19.39
CA ILE A 83 -1.24 -3.69 -19.17
C ILE A 83 -1.34 -2.89 -20.48
N ARG A 84 -2.56 -2.71 -20.97
CA ARG A 84 -2.85 -1.92 -22.17
C ARG A 84 -3.10 -0.45 -21.83
N ALA A 85 -3.88 -0.18 -20.79
CA ALA A 85 -4.26 1.16 -20.35
C ALA A 85 -4.83 1.13 -18.93
N VAL A 86 -4.76 2.26 -18.24
CA VAL A 86 -5.52 2.51 -17.00
C VAL A 86 -6.34 3.78 -17.21
N ASN A 87 -7.67 3.67 -17.04
CA ASN A 87 -8.58 4.80 -17.15
C ASN A 87 -9.14 5.13 -15.78
N ILE A 88 -9.05 6.40 -15.39
CA ILE A 88 -9.55 6.91 -14.11
C ILE A 88 -10.74 7.82 -14.39
N HIS A 89 -11.87 7.54 -13.75
CA HIS A 89 -13.10 8.28 -13.92
C HIS A 89 -13.64 8.73 -12.55
N PRO A 90 -13.74 10.06 -12.30
CA PRO A 90 -14.46 10.54 -11.13
C PRO A 90 -15.96 10.26 -11.31
N ILE A 91 -16.61 9.85 -10.23
CA ILE A 91 -18.06 9.70 -10.15
C ILE A 91 -18.58 10.45 -8.92
N GLU A 92 -19.90 10.59 -8.80
CA GLU A 92 -20.49 11.14 -7.59
C GLU A 92 -20.09 10.28 -6.38
N GLY A 93 -19.42 10.90 -5.40
CA GLY A 93 -19.00 10.25 -4.16
C GLY A 93 -17.78 9.32 -4.26
N GLY A 94 -17.10 9.20 -5.40
CA GLY A 94 -15.96 8.27 -5.51
C GLY A 94 -15.26 8.24 -6.86
N TRP A 95 -14.53 7.15 -7.10
CA TRP A 95 -13.72 6.94 -8.30
C TRP A 95 -13.92 5.56 -8.89
N ILE A 96 -13.84 5.46 -10.21
CA ILE A 96 -13.70 4.20 -10.94
C ILE A 96 -12.32 4.19 -11.58
N VAL A 97 -11.52 3.18 -11.28
CA VAL A 97 -10.23 2.95 -11.91
C VAL A 97 -10.29 1.64 -12.67
N ARG A 98 -10.26 1.72 -14.00
CA ARG A 98 -10.38 0.58 -14.89
C ARG A 98 -9.04 0.27 -15.53
N LEU A 99 -8.48 -0.88 -15.18
CA LEU A 99 -7.29 -1.41 -15.84
C LEU A 99 -7.71 -2.31 -17.01
N PHE A 100 -7.06 -2.11 -18.14
CA PHE A 100 -7.22 -2.94 -19.33
C PHE A 100 -5.97 -3.79 -19.56
N SER A 101 -6.15 -5.08 -19.80
CA SER A 101 -5.03 -6.02 -20.00
C SER A 101 -4.75 -6.32 -21.47
N THR A 102 -3.55 -6.84 -21.74
CA THR A 102 -3.15 -7.40 -23.04
C THR A 102 -3.23 -8.94 -23.02
N GLY A 103 -4.41 -9.50 -22.67
CA GLY A 103 -4.84 -10.76 -23.29
C GLY A 103 -4.75 -12.10 -22.56
N CYS A 104 -4.75 -12.22 -21.23
CA CYS A 104 -4.94 -13.58 -20.63
C CYS A 104 -5.40 -13.67 -19.16
N ALA A 105 -5.72 -12.58 -18.47
CA ALA A 105 -6.09 -12.67 -17.05
C ALA A 105 -7.60 -12.95 -16.81
N MET A 106 -8.43 -12.95 -17.85
CA MET A 106 -9.89 -12.90 -17.72
C MET A 106 -10.50 -14.07 -16.92
N GLU A 107 -10.04 -15.30 -17.17
CA GLU A 107 -10.52 -16.48 -16.41
C GLU A 107 -10.16 -16.37 -14.92
N ARG A 108 -8.94 -15.91 -14.61
CA ARG A 108 -8.48 -15.70 -13.23
C ARG A 108 -9.28 -14.60 -12.53
N VAL A 109 -9.56 -13.51 -13.24
CA VAL A 109 -10.33 -12.36 -12.76
C VAL A 109 -11.76 -12.80 -12.46
N LEU A 110 -12.42 -13.48 -13.39
CA LEU A 110 -13.79 -13.97 -13.22
C LEU A 110 -13.91 -14.96 -12.05
N ALA A 111 -12.96 -15.89 -11.92
CA ALA A 111 -12.96 -16.84 -10.81
C ALA A 111 -12.84 -16.13 -9.45
N ARG A 112 -11.91 -15.16 -9.32
CA ARG A 112 -11.66 -14.43 -8.07
C ARG A 112 -12.75 -13.40 -7.74
N ALA A 113 -13.28 -12.70 -8.74
CA ALA A 113 -14.37 -11.75 -8.54
C ALA A 113 -15.62 -12.43 -7.95
N ARG A 114 -15.93 -13.67 -8.40
CA ARG A 114 -17.02 -14.47 -7.83
C ARG A 114 -16.80 -14.80 -6.36
N THR A 115 -15.58 -15.15 -5.97
CA THR A 115 -15.25 -15.42 -4.56
C THR A 115 -15.35 -14.16 -3.70
N ARG A 116 -14.85 -13.01 -4.17
CA ARG A 116 -14.96 -11.73 -3.44
C ARG A 116 -16.39 -11.24 -3.23
N ILE A 117 -17.27 -11.46 -4.21
CA ILE A 117 -18.71 -11.14 -4.05
C ILE A 117 -19.33 -12.04 -2.97
N ALA A 118 -18.90 -13.31 -2.88
CA ALA A 118 -19.36 -14.23 -1.84
C ALA A 118 -18.87 -13.84 -0.42
N GLU A 119 -17.66 -13.27 -0.30
CA GLU A 119 -17.09 -12.76 0.97
C GLU A 119 -17.94 -11.67 1.63
N SER A 120 -18.74 -10.93 0.86
CA SER A 120 -19.52 -9.78 1.34
C SER A 120 -20.92 -10.15 1.87
N SER A 121 -21.39 -11.40 1.71
CA SER A 121 -22.84 -11.69 1.73
C SER A 121 -23.38 -12.56 2.87
N CYS A 122 -22.67 -13.56 3.43
CA CYS A 122 -23.42 -14.50 4.31
C CYS A 122 -22.66 -15.31 5.38
N GLY A 123 -21.46 -14.93 5.82
CA GLY A 123 -20.82 -15.56 7.00
C GLY A 123 -20.53 -17.07 6.92
N LEU A 124 -20.77 -17.72 5.78
CA LEU A 124 -20.55 -19.16 5.54
C LEU A 124 -19.15 -19.49 4.98
N CYS A 125 -18.28 -18.49 4.80
CA CYS A 125 -17.05 -18.59 4.00
C CYS A 125 -15.76 -18.71 4.82
N GLY A 126 -15.80 -19.26 6.04
CA GLY A 126 -14.63 -19.28 6.92
C GLY A 126 -13.45 -20.10 6.39
N ILE A 127 -13.70 -21.28 5.82
CA ILE A 127 -12.64 -22.23 5.45
C ILE A 127 -11.98 -21.87 4.12
N GLU A 128 -12.75 -21.48 3.10
CA GLU A 128 -12.19 -21.03 1.81
C GLU A 128 -11.36 -19.74 1.98
N ASN A 129 -11.80 -18.83 2.86
CA ASN A 129 -11.02 -17.65 3.22
C ASN A 129 -9.73 -17.99 3.98
N ILE A 130 -9.75 -19.04 4.83
CA ILE A 130 -8.53 -19.52 5.49
C ILE A 130 -7.59 -20.17 4.47
N GLU A 131 -8.07 -21.04 3.58
CA GLU A 131 -7.21 -21.66 2.55
C GLU A 131 -6.60 -20.62 1.60
N GLN A 132 -7.35 -19.59 1.24
CA GLN A 132 -6.83 -18.48 0.45
C GLN A 132 -5.81 -17.65 1.23
N ALA A 133 -6.10 -17.29 2.48
CA ALA A 133 -5.17 -16.60 3.36
C ALA A 133 -3.92 -17.43 3.67
N LEU A 134 -4.01 -18.77 3.56
CA LEU A 134 -2.93 -19.73 3.77
C LEU A 134 -2.24 -20.23 2.50
N ARG A 135 -2.63 -19.73 1.32
CA ARG A 135 -2.05 -20.15 0.05
C ARG A 135 -0.52 -19.93 0.06
N PRO A 136 0.27 -20.93 -0.39
CA PRO A 136 1.72 -20.79 -0.44
C PRO A 136 2.14 -19.57 -1.27
N LEU A 137 3.04 -18.78 -0.69
CA LEU A 137 3.74 -17.71 -1.40
C LEU A 137 4.93 -18.29 -2.16
N PRO A 138 5.35 -17.66 -3.27
CA PRO A 138 6.65 -17.98 -3.83
C PRO A 138 7.75 -17.68 -2.80
N PRO A 139 8.89 -18.38 -2.83
CA PRO A 139 10.04 -18.01 -2.02
C PRO A 139 10.47 -16.57 -2.33
N ALA A 140 10.83 -15.82 -1.28
CA ALA A 140 11.40 -14.50 -1.42
C ALA A 140 12.70 -14.58 -2.24
N THR A 141 12.84 -13.61 -3.15
CA THR A 141 13.96 -13.51 -4.07
C THR A 141 15.31 -13.35 -3.34
N SER A 142 16.40 -13.52 -4.07
CA SER A 142 17.69 -12.96 -3.64
C SER A 142 17.57 -11.45 -3.50
N GLY A 143 18.32 -10.86 -2.58
CA GLY A 143 18.37 -9.41 -2.45
C GLY A 143 19.56 -8.98 -1.60
N PRO A 144 19.75 -7.66 -1.45
CA PRO A 144 20.97 -7.07 -0.93
C PRO A 144 21.17 -7.39 0.55
N THR A 145 22.43 -7.36 0.97
CA THR A 145 22.78 -7.08 2.36
C THR A 145 22.70 -5.57 2.58
N VAL A 146 22.17 -5.15 3.72
CA VAL A 146 21.90 -3.74 4.04
C VAL A 146 22.54 -3.41 5.38
N ALA A 147 23.36 -2.37 5.41
CA ALA A 147 23.96 -1.88 6.65
C ALA A 147 22.89 -1.25 7.56
N ARG A 148 23.00 -1.42 8.88
CA ARG A 148 22.09 -0.75 9.84
C ARG A 148 22.00 0.76 9.64
N SER A 149 23.11 1.41 9.27
CA SER A 149 23.16 2.85 9.00
C SER A 149 22.30 3.27 7.81
N ALA A 150 22.15 2.41 6.79
CA ALA A 150 21.24 2.66 5.66
C ALA A 150 19.77 2.65 6.10
N ILE A 151 19.40 1.72 6.98
CA ILE A 151 18.05 1.65 7.54
C ILE A 151 17.77 2.89 8.40
N ALA A 152 18.72 3.27 9.26
CA ALA A 152 18.61 4.49 10.07
C ALA A 152 18.45 5.75 9.21
N LYS A 153 19.24 5.87 8.12
CA LYS A 153 19.15 6.97 7.14
C LYS A 153 17.78 7.02 6.46
N ALA A 154 17.24 5.88 6.03
CA ALA A 154 15.91 5.84 5.43
C ALA A 154 14.81 6.24 6.43
N LEU A 155 14.89 5.75 7.68
CA LEU A 155 13.95 6.10 8.75
C LEU A 155 13.99 7.60 9.10
N GLU A 156 15.19 8.19 9.12
CA GLU A 156 15.36 9.62 9.38
C GLU A 156 14.73 10.47 8.28
N LYS A 157 14.95 10.09 7.01
CA LYS A 157 14.45 10.83 5.84
C LYS A 157 12.98 10.60 5.53
N LEU A 158 12.34 9.54 6.05
CA LEU A 158 10.98 9.16 5.62
C LEU A 158 9.95 10.28 5.81
N SER A 159 10.05 11.10 6.88
CA SER A 159 9.15 12.24 7.09
C SER A 159 9.21 13.28 5.97
N ASP A 160 10.34 13.38 5.27
CA ASP A 160 10.57 14.37 4.22
C ASP A 160 9.75 14.08 2.97
N PHE A 161 9.39 12.80 2.79
CA PHE A 161 8.63 12.27 1.66
C PHE A 161 7.16 11.98 1.99
N GLN A 162 6.65 12.48 3.12
CA GLN A 162 5.28 12.27 3.60
C GLN A 162 4.49 13.58 3.70
N PRO A 163 4.23 14.29 2.59
CA PRO A 163 3.46 15.53 2.62
C PRO A 163 2.06 15.35 3.24
N LEU A 164 1.31 14.31 2.87
CA LEU A 164 -0.05 14.11 3.37
C LEU A 164 -0.05 13.78 4.87
N SER A 165 0.84 12.90 5.32
CA SER A 165 0.98 12.56 6.74
C SER A 165 1.47 13.75 7.56
N ARG A 166 2.40 14.57 7.05
CA ARG A 166 2.81 15.81 7.75
C ARG A 166 1.67 16.80 7.93
N MET A 167 0.82 16.95 6.92
CA MET A 167 -0.31 17.88 6.97
C MET A 167 -1.41 17.37 7.90
N THR A 168 -1.74 16.07 7.80
CA THR A 168 -2.96 15.53 8.39
C THR A 168 -2.72 14.68 9.64
N GLY A 169 -1.55 14.04 9.76
CA GLY A 169 -1.23 13.05 10.79
C GLY A 169 -1.98 11.71 10.62
N ALA A 170 -2.68 11.51 9.50
CA ALA A 170 -3.65 10.43 9.34
C ALA A 170 -3.45 9.60 8.06
N ALA A 171 -2.25 9.65 7.47
CA ALA A 171 -1.88 8.83 6.32
C ALA A 171 -0.70 7.89 6.67
N HIS A 172 -0.74 6.70 6.08
CA HIS A 172 0.36 5.76 6.05
C HIS A 172 1.23 5.98 4.81
N ALA A 173 2.48 5.56 4.91
CA ALA A 173 3.46 5.65 3.84
C ALA A 173 4.12 4.29 3.61
N ALA A 174 4.34 4.00 2.33
CA ALA A 174 5.22 2.92 1.89
C ALA A 174 6.34 3.54 1.06
N ALA A 175 7.58 3.23 1.41
CA ALA A 175 8.77 3.73 0.75
C ALA A 175 9.63 2.58 0.23
N PHE A 176 10.21 2.76 -0.96
CA PHE A 176 11.29 1.90 -1.44
C PHE A 176 12.62 2.62 -1.26
N ALA A 177 13.57 1.95 -0.61
CA ALA A 177 14.90 2.46 -0.36
C ALA A 177 15.96 1.54 -0.96
N THR A 178 17.01 2.16 -1.48
CA THR A 178 18.23 1.48 -1.95
C THR A 178 18.99 0.84 -0.78
N PRO A 179 19.96 -0.06 -1.05
CA PRO A 179 20.81 -0.64 -0.01
C PRO A 179 21.62 0.40 0.78
N ASP A 180 21.87 1.58 0.18
CA ASP A 180 22.55 2.72 0.80
C ASP A 180 21.62 3.62 1.63
N GLY A 181 20.33 3.25 1.75
CA GLY A 181 19.35 3.96 2.57
C GLY A 181 18.75 5.20 1.90
N ASP A 182 19.01 5.42 0.61
CA ASP A 182 18.35 6.48 -0.14
C ASP A 182 16.96 6.03 -0.59
N ILE A 183 15.94 6.77 -0.15
CA ILE A 183 14.56 6.61 -0.55
C ILE A 183 14.42 7.05 -2.01
N ARG A 184 13.95 6.14 -2.88
CA ARG A 184 13.73 6.39 -4.30
C ARG A 184 12.30 6.77 -4.61
N LEU A 185 11.35 6.18 -3.89
CA LEU A 185 9.94 6.34 -4.16
C LEU A 185 9.13 6.18 -2.88
N VAL A 186 8.09 7.00 -2.72
CA VAL A 186 7.14 6.94 -1.61
C VAL A 186 5.73 7.13 -2.14
N ARG A 187 4.79 6.40 -1.56
CA ARG A 187 3.35 6.60 -1.75
C ARG A 187 2.63 6.64 -0.41
N GLU A 188 1.62 7.49 -0.33
CA GLU A 188 0.80 7.69 0.84
C GLU A 188 -0.66 7.28 0.59
N ASP A 189 -1.31 6.80 1.64
CA ASP A 189 -2.74 6.53 1.65
C ASP A 189 -3.25 6.45 3.09
N VAL A 190 -4.53 6.73 3.32
CA VAL A 190 -5.20 6.45 4.61
C VAL A 190 -5.12 4.97 4.99
N GLY A 191 -5.13 4.07 4.01
CA GLY A 191 -4.97 2.63 4.17
C GLY A 191 -3.53 2.16 3.95
N ARG A 192 -2.93 1.48 4.95
CA ARG A 192 -1.56 0.95 4.85
C ARG A 192 -1.35 -0.03 3.68
N HIS A 193 -2.36 -0.82 3.34
CA HIS A 193 -2.31 -1.77 2.23
C HIS A 193 -2.33 -1.03 0.89
N ASN A 194 -3.19 -0.03 0.76
CA ASN A 194 -3.27 0.82 -0.42
C ASN A 194 -1.97 1.61 -0.62
N ALA A 195 -1.34 2.11 0.44
CA ALA A 195 -0.05 2.78 0.36
C ALA A 195 1.03 1.85 -0.23
N LEU A 196 1.06 0.59 0.21
CA LEU A 196 1.98 -0.42 -0.34
C LEU A 196 1.64 -0.79 -1.78
N ASP A 197 0.36 -0.98 -2.13
CA ASP A 197 -0.05 -1.23 -3.51
C ASP A 197 0.34 -0.05 -4.42
N LYS A 198 0.06 1.20 -4.02
CA LYS A 198 0.54 2.38 -4.73
C LYS A 198 2.05 2.36 -4.91
N LEU A 199 2.83 2.08 -3.86
CA LEU A 199 4.28 2.00 -4.00
C LEU A 199 4.69 0.96 -5.05
N ILE A 200 4.10 -0.24 -5.00
CA ILE A 200 4.42 -1.34 -5.91
C ILE A 200 4.06 -0.97 -7.35
N GLY A 201 2.90 -0.36 -7.58
CA GLY A 201 2.51 0.11 -8.90
C GLY A 201 3.45 1.19 -9.42
N ALA A 202 3.79 2.16 -8.58
CA ALA A 202 4.71 3.24 -8.92
C ALA A 202 6.12 2.73 -9.24
N MET A 203 6.63 1.76 -8.46
CA MET A 203 7.91 1.10 -8.74
C MET A 203 7.87 0.37 -10.08
N ARG A 204 6.75 -0.30 -10.38
CA ARG A 204 6.60 -0.99 -11.67
C ARG A 204 6.62 -0.02 -12.84
N GLN A 205 5.93 1.11 -12.74
CA GLN A 205 5.93 2.13 -13.79
C GLN A 205 7.32 2.75 -13.99
N ALA A 206 8.09 2.88 -12.91
CA ALA A 206 9.44 3.42 -12.92
C ALA A 206 10.55 2.38 -13.23
N ASP A 207 10.17 1.14 -13.57
CA ASP A 207 11.10 0.01 -13.80
C ASP A 207 12.09 -0.21 -12.63
N ILE A 208 11.59 -0.03 -11.40
CA ILE A 208 12.37 -0.25 -10.18
C ILE A 208 12.16 -1.70 -9.71
N ASP A 209 13.23 -2.47 -9.73
CA ASP A 209 13.24 -3.83 -9.18
C ASP A 209 13.25 -3.82 -7.65
N ALA A 210 12.18 -4.32 -7.03
CA ALA A 210 12.05 -4.42 -5.58
C ALA A 210 13.09 -5.36 -4.94
N GLY A 211 13.70 -6.26 -5.72
CA GLY A 211 14.79 -7.12 -5.27
C GLY A 211 16.11 -6.38 -5.03
N GLN A 212 16.25 -5.13 -5.50
CA GLN A 212 17.47 -4.34 -5.39
C GLN A 212 17.56 -3.47 -4.13
N GLY A 213 16.57 -3.54 -3.25
CA GLY A 213 16.51 -2.69 -2.07
C GLY A 213 15.65 -3.28 -0.96
N PHE A 214 15.03 -2.40 -0.18
CA PHE A 214 14.08 -2.78 0.86
C PHE A 214 12.87 -1.86 0.86
N ILE A 215 11.74 -2.40 1.32
CA ILE A 215 10.52 -1.62 1.54
C ILE A 215 10.44 -1.21 3.00
N LEU A 216 10.15 0.07 3.26
CA LEU A 216 9.93 0.65 4.57
C LEU A 216 8.47 1.11 4.70
N LEU A 217 7.75 0.62 5.71
CA LEU A 217 6.35 0.97 5.98
C LEU A 217 6.19 1.74 7.29
N SER A 218 5.37 2.78 7.30
CA SER A 218 5.02 3.52 8.52
C SER A 218 3.94 2.84 9.39
N ALA A 219 3.50 1.63 9.00
CA ALA A 219 2.38 0.93 9.61
C ALA A 219 2.79 -0.32 10.41
N ARG A 220 1.79 -0.99 11.02
CA ARG A 220 1.91 -2.35 11.58
C ARG A 220 2.09 -3.36 10.46
N CYS A 221 2.84 -4.44 10.71
CA CYS A 221 3.05 -5.50 9.74
C CYS A 221 1.97 -6.59 9.90
N SER A 222 0.96 -6.60 9.02
CA SER A 222 0.02 -7.72 8.87
C SER A 222 0.54 -8.73 7.85
N TYR A 223 -0.01 -9.94 7.88
CA TYR A 223 0.38 -11.01 6.95
C TYR A 223 0.23 -10.59 5.48
N GLU A 224 -0.84 -9.87 5.13
CA GLU A 224 -1.07 -9.36 3.77
C GLU A 224 0.03 -8.40 3.29
N LEU A 225 0.65 -7.61 4.19
CA LEU A 225 1.75 -6.72 3.79
C LEU A 225 3.02 -7.53 3.43
N VAL A 226 3.24 -8.64 4.14
CA VAL A 226 4.29 -9.62 3.80
C VAL A 226 3.99 -10.24 2.43
N GLU A 227 2.75 -10.67 2.20
CA GLU A 227 2.36 -11.29 0.91
C GLU A 227 2.55 -10.33 -0.26
N LYS A 228 2.09 -9.07 -0.12
CA LYS A 228 2.23 -8.02 -1.11
C LYS A 228 3.70 -7.72 -1.42
N ALA A 229 4.55 -7.59 -0.39
CA ALA A 229 5.98 -7.37 -0.56
C ALA A 229 6.66 -8.53 -1.31
N VAL A 230 6.36 -9.77 -0.93
CA VAL A 230 6.94 -10.97 -1.58
C VAL A 230 6.48 -11.08 -3.03
N ARG A 231 5.19 -10.85 -3.32
CA ARG A 231 4.65 -10.88 -4.68
C ARG A 231 5.20 -9.76 -5.57
N ALA A 232 5.58 -8.63 -4.97
CA ALA A 232 6.30 -7.57 -5.66
C ALA A 232 7.78 -7.90 -5.93
N GLY A 233 8.28 -9.05 -5.46
CA GLY A 233 9.69 -9.45 -5.61
C GLY A 233 10.62 -8.82 -4.56
N CYS A 234 10.07 -8.19 -3.52
CA CYS A 234 10.87 -7.64 -2.42
C CYS A 234 11.32 -8.76 -1.48
N SER A 235 12.59 -8.70 -1.06
CA SER A 235 13.18 -9.69 -0.15
C SER A 235 13.42 -9.18 1.27
N MET A 236 13.20 -7.88 1.51
CA MET A 236 13.39 -7.23 2.80
C MET A 236 12.29 -6.19 3.09
N LEU A 237 11.58 -6.39 4.19
CA LEU A 237 10.54 -5.50 4.67
C LEU A 237 10.93 -4.95 6.05
N VAL A 238 10.83 -3.63 6.21
CA VAL A 238 11.05 -2.93 7.48
C VAL A 238 9.78 -2.17 7.85
N THR A 239 9.29 -2.32 9.09
CA THR A 239 8.10 -1.61 9.56
C THR A 239 8.36 -0.80 10.83
N ILE A 240 7.77 0.40 10.89
CA ILE A 240 7.85 1.25 12.09
C ILE A 240 7.05 0.65 13.26
N SER A 241 5.95 -0.08 13.00
CA SER A 241 5.16 -0.68 14.09
C SER A 241 5.34 -2.19 14.19
N ALA A 242 4.73 -2.81 15.21
CA ALA A 242 4.82 -4.24 15.51
C ALA A 242 4.18 -5.12 14.42
N PRO A 243 4.60 -6.40 14.31
CA PRO A 243 3.96 -7.40 13.47
C PRO A 243 2.83 -8.13 14.20
N THR A 244 1.99 -8.85 13.44
CA THR A 244 1.15 -9.93 13.98
C THR A 244 1.89 -11.27 13.95
N SER A 245 1.45 -12.27 14.72
CA SER A 245 2.04 -13.62 14.71
C SER A 245 2.06 -14.23 13.30
N LEU A 246 0.92 -14.16 12.59
CA LEU A 246 0.79 -14.68 11.23
C LEU A 246 1.71 -13.98 10.23
N ALA A 247 2.04 -12.70 10.44
CA ALA A 247 3.01 -11.99 9.59
C ALA A 247 4.42 -12.55 9.75
N VAL A 248 4.82 -12.86 11.01
CA VAL A 248 6.12 -13.47 11.31
C VAL A 248 6.21 -14.87 10.70
N GLU A 249 5.18 -15.69 10.89
CA GLU A 249 5.10 -17.04 10.31
C GLU A 249 5.16 -17.01 8.78
N ARG A 250 4.43 -16.08 8.15
CA ARG A 250 4.47 -15.87 6.70
C ARG A 250 5.86 -15.49 6.21
N ALA A 251 6.50 -14.51 6.87
CA ALA A 251 7.84 -14.07 6.51
C ALA A 251 8.85 -15.23 6.60
N ALA A 252 8.75 -16.03 7.67
CA ALA A 252 9.57 -17.24 7.83
C ALA A 252 9.32 -18.27 6.71
N SER A 253 8.06 -18.57 6.39
CA SER A 253 7.71 -19.59 5.39
C SER A 253 8.17 -19.27 3.97
N CYS A 254 8.29 -17.98 3.64
CA CYS A 254 8.75 -17.52 2.32
C CYS A 254 10.21 -17.04 2.34
N GLY A 255 10.86 -16.94 3.50
CA GLY A 255 12.23 -16.46 3.62
C GLY A 255 12.42 -14.95 3.42
N LEU A 256 11.39 -14.14 3.67
CA LEU A 256 11.44 -12.68 3.63
C LEU A 256 12.17 -12.15 4.87
N THR A 257 13.23 -11.35 4.70
CA THR A 257 13.87 -10.67 5.83
C THR A 257 12.91 -9.58 6.37
N LEU A 258 12.61 -9.61 7.68
CA LEU A 258 11.62 -8.76 8.33
C LEU A 258 12.19 -8.08 9.59
N GLY A 259 12.30 -6.75 9.51
CA GLY A 259 12.59 -5.86 10.64
C GLY A 259 11.34 -5.09 11.06
N VAL A 260 11.11 -4.93 12.36
CA VAL A 260 9.90 -4.32 12.92
C VAL A 260 10.23 -3.42 14.10
N LEU A 261 9.25 -2.61 14.52
CA LEU A 261 9.46 -1.59 15.57
C LEU A 261 10.65 -0.69 15.28
N ALA A 262 10.92 -0.43 14.00
CA ALA A 262 12.07 0.32 13.57
C ALA A 262 11.98 1.78 14.03
N ARG A 263 13.05 2.26 14.65
CA ARG A 263 13.29 3.62 15.13
C ARG A 263 14.65 4.06 14.60
N ARG A 264 14.98 5.35 14.78
CA ARG A 264 16.25 5.91 14.29
C ARG A 264 17.49 5.20 14.85
N ASP A 265 17.39 4.62 16.04
CA ASP A 265 18.50 4.02 16.79
C ASP A 265 18.45 2.48 16.87
N SER A 266 17.30 1.87 16.58
CA SER A 266 17.06 0.45 16.87
C SER A 266 15.93 -0.14 16.04
N MET A 267 15.95 -1.46 15.87
CA MET A 267 14.82 -2.25 15.34
C MET A 267 14.87 -3.65 15.93
N LEU A 268 13.75 -4.36 15.87
CA LEU A 268 13.71 -5.80 16.16
C LEU A 268 13.77 -6.59 14.86
N VAL A 269 14.67 -7.56 14.77
CA VAL A 269 14.70 -8.53 13.67
C VAL A 269 13.87 -9.73 14.08
N VAL A 270 12.78 -9.99 13.35
CA VAL A 270 11.88 -11.12 13.64
C VAL A 270 12.05 -12.27 12.64
N ASN A 271 12.64 -12.01 11.47
CA ASN A 271 13.06 -13.04 10.54
C ASN A 271 14.24 -12.51 9.70
N ASP A 272 15.37 -13.22 9.64
CA ASP A 272 16.48 -12.88 8.74
C ASP A 272 17.27 -14.14 8.35
N PRO A 273 16.69 -15.03 7.54
CA PRO A 273 17.25 -16.36 7.28
C PRO A 273 18.58 -16.33 6.49
N LYS A 274 18.95 -15.17 5.92
CA LYS A 274 20.17 -14.99 5.14
C LYS A 274 21.15 -13.98 5.74
N GLY A 275 20.90 -13.48 6.95
CA GLY A 275 21.78 -12.51 7.62
C GLY A 275 21.97 -11.22 6.83
N ARG A 276 20.89 -10.67 6.26
CA ARG A 276 20.95 -9.50 5.38
C ARG A 276 21.19 -8.19 6.13
N PHE A 277 20.95 -8.13 7.44
CA PHE A 277 21.25 -6.94 8.23
C PHE A 277 22.70 -6.97 8.75
N LEU A 278 23.54 -6.05 8.25
CA LEU A 278 24.94 -5.88 8.67
C LEU A 278 25.05 -4.88 9.82
#